data_AF-A0A7D5SD04-F1
#
_entry.id   AF-A0A7D5SD04-F1
#
_cell.length_a   1.000
_cell.length_b   1.000
_cell.length_c   1.000
_cell.angle_alpha   90.00
_cell.angle_beta   90.00
_cell.angle_gamma   90.00
#
_symmetry.space_group_name_H-M   'P 1'
#
loop_
_entity.id
_entity.type
_entity.pdbx_description
1 polymer ?
#
loop_
_entity_poly.entity_id
_entity_poly.type
_entity_poly.pdbx_seq_one_letter_code
_entity_poly.pdbx_strand_id
1 'polypeptide(L)'
;MVGSVSKGKVIGQMNSGELLASYNLGDEYTAGKQIELVNTGEQRVAAYSVTSTELTIYKKGKITLQNGTAYVAFDKNYSSLMADIPVVTVTAMGACNGLYIESIDKNGFTVRELNNGSSNVTVSWISVADRIDQSAEHQVPAEMLQTSFDENLQKSLHDDSNKEQNGQGMWWDGATKQIRFGVTPASTSPAPKAEGTQE
;
A
#
# COMPACT_ATOMS: atom_id res chain seq x y z
N MET A 1 23.46 -6.68 -3.50
CA MET A 1 24.28 -5.45 -3.55
C MET A 1 23.34 -4.27 -3.38
N VAL A 2 23.76 -3.25 -2.62
CA VAL A 2 23.01 -2.00 -2.43
C VAL A 2 23.40 -1.05 -3.56
N GLY A 3 22.42 -0.50 -4.29
CA GLY A 3 22.68 0.34 -5.47
C GLY A 3 23.01 1.79 -5.12
N SER A 4 22.08 2.50 -4.48
CA SER A 4 22.24 3.90 -4.07
C SER A 4 21.60 4.12 -2.70
N VAL A 5 22.25 4.95 -1.88
CA VAL A 5 21.70 5.44 -0.61
C VAL A 5 22.08 6.90 -0.46
N SER A 6 21.14 7.74 -0.07
CA SER A 6 21.35 9.17 0.10
C SER A 6 20.66 9.67 1.38
N LYS A 7 21.27 10.65 2.03
CA LYS A 7 20.68 11.38 3.16
C LYS A 7 21.08 12.84 3.06
N GLY A 8 20.07 13.71 3.07
CA GLY A 8 20.29 15.14 3.24
C GLY A 8 19.98 15.58 4.66
N LYS A 9 20.74 16.56 5.16
CA LYS A 9 20.53 17.12 6.51
C LYS A 9 19.18 17.84 6.66
N VAL A 10 18.69 18.46 5.60
CA VAL A 10 17.42 19.22 5.57
C VAL A 10 16.47 18.68 4.51
N ILE A 11 16.96 18.48 3.29
CA ILE A 11 16.20 17.93 2.17
C ILE A 11 16.93 16.68 1.68
N GLY A 12 16.25 15.53 1.70
CA GLY A 12 16.80 14.27 1.21
C GLY A 12 16.97 14.28 -0.31
N GLN A 13 15.88 14.51 -1.05
CA GLN A 13 15.89 14.56 -2.51
C GLN A 13 14.69 15.38 -3.03
N MET A 14 14.89 16.10 -4.14
CA MET A 14 13.84 16.76 -4.93
C MET A 14 13.96 16.31 -6.38
N ASN A 15 12.87 15.82 -6.96
CA ASN A 15 12.81 15.35 -8.34
C ASN A 15 11.75 16.13 -9.13
N SER A 16 12.01 16.41 -10.40
CA SER A 16 11.07 17.04 -11.32
C SER A 16 11.27 16.48 -12.72
N GLY A 17 10.19 16.16 -13.41
CA GLY A 17 10.23 15.72 -14.80
C GLY A 17 8.91 15.99 -15.50
N GLU A 18 8.97 16.27 -16.80
CA GLU A 18 7.80 16.58 -17.61
C GLU A 18 6.93 15.34 -17.86
N LEU A 19 7.57 14.19 -18.13
CA LEU A 19 6.87 12.92 -18.30
C LEU A 19 6.64 12.20 -16.97
N LEU A 20 7.68 12.07 -16.15
CA LEU A 20 7.63 11.48 -14.82
C LEU A 20 8.77 12.04 -13.95
N ALA A 21 8.53 12.19 -12.65
CA ALA A 21 9.56 12.59 -11.68
C ALA A 21 10.26 11.38 -11.02
N SER A 22 9.57 10.23 -10.93
CA SER A 22 10.11 8.96 -10.41
C SER A 22 9.32 7.77 -10.97
N TYR A 23 9.96 6.62 -11.11
CA TYR A 23 9.35 5.33 -11.43
C TYR A 23 10.03 4.24 -10.60
N ASN A 24 9.28 3.55 -9.75
CA ASN A 24 9.76 2.51 -8.85
C ASN A 24 9.29 1.14 -9.35
N LEU A 25 10.21 0.18 -9.51
CA LEU A 25 9.91 -1.23 -9.80
C LEU A 25 10.29 -2.08 -8.58
N GLY A 26 9.28 -2.52 -7.82
CA GLY A 26 9.43 -3.23 -6.54
C GLY A 26 8.59 -2.59 -5.43
N ASP A 27 8.68 -3.13 -4.21
CA ASP A 27 7.98 -2.59 -3.04
C ASP A 27 8.64 -1.31 -2.52
N GLU A 28 7.83 -0.33 -2.14
CA GLU A 28 8.28 0.94 -1.56
C GLU A 28 7.86 1.02 -0.10
N TYR A 29 8.84 1.20 0.78
CA TYR A 29 8.63 1.29 2.23
C TYR A 29 8.79 2.75 2.68
N THR A 30 7.81 3.28 3.41
CA THR A 30 7.82 4.66 3.92
C THR A 30 7.66 4.67 5.44
N ALA A 31 8.69 5.12 6.15
CA ALA A 31 8.57 5.53 7.55
C ALA A 31 8.12 7.01 7.58
N GLY A 32 6.84 7.26 7.80
CA GLY A 32 6.27 8.61 7.82
C GLY A 32 4.93 8.73 7.11
N LYS A 33 4.80 9.71 6.22
CA LYS A 33 3.54 10.01 5.50
C LYS A 33 3.81 10.18 4.01
N GLN A 34 2.89 9.67 3.20
CA GLN A 34 2.77 10.03 1.80
C GLN A 34 1.72 11.15 1.69
N ILE A 35 2.10 12.27 1.09
CA ILE A 35 1.32 13.51 1.09
C ILE A 35 1.17 14.00 -0.35
N GLU A 36 -0.07 14.12 -0.83
CA GLU A 36 -0.37 14.72 -2.12
C GLU A 36 -0.80 16.19 -1.92
N LEU A 37 -0.12 17.12 -2.60
CA LEU A 37 -0.50 18.54 -2.58
C LEU A 37 -1.49 18.82 -3.71
N VAL A 38 -2.77 18.94 -3.36
CA VAL A 38 -3.85 19.21 -4.31
C VAL A 38 -4.04 20.71 -4.46
N ASN A 39 -3.99 21.21 -5.70
CA ASN A 39 -4.28 22.60 -6.01
C ASN A 39 -5.79 22.79 -6.24
N THR A 40 -6.44 23.64 -5.44
CA THR A 40 -7.86 23.96 -5.59
C THR A 40 -8.13 25.17 -6.50
N GLY A 41 -7.08 25.78 -7.06
CA GLY A 41 -7.14 27.05 -7.77
C GLY A 41 -6.90 28.27 -6.87
N GLU A 42 -7.31 28.20 -5.60
CA GLU A 42 -7.10 29.26 -4.60
C GLU A 42 -5.90 28.98 -3.68
N GLN A 43 -5.69 27.71 -3.34
CA GLN A 43 -4.63 27.29 -2.42
C GLN A 43 -4.20 25.84 -2.70
N ARG A 44 -3.10 25.44 -2.05
CA ARG A 44 -2.68 24.04 -2.00
C ARG A 44 -3.15 23.41 -0.69
N VAL A 45 -3.84 22.29 -0.79
CA VAL A 45 -4.34 21.52 0.35
C VAL A 45 -3.60 20.18 0.40
N ALA A 46 -3.15 19.77 1.58
CA ALA A 46 -2.55 18.46 1.78
C ALA A 46 -3.63 17.38 1.84
N ALA A 47 -3.55 16.42 0.92
CA ALA A 47 -4.20 15.12 1.02
C ALA A 47 -3.18 14.07 1.49
N TYR A 48 -3.68 12.97 2.03
CA TYR A 48 -2.87 11.87 2.54
C TYR A 48 -3.36 10.58 1.92
N SER A 49 -2.41 9.70 1.57
CA SER A 49 -2.72 8.39 1.02
C SER A 49 -3.48 7.54 2.04
N VAL A 50 -4.53 6.85 1.59
CA VAL A 50 -5.29 5.90 2.43
C VAL A 50 -4.46 4.64 2.63
N THR A 51 -4.27 4.23 3.88
CA THR A 51 -3.52 3.01 4.23
C THR A 51 -4.44 1.95 4.83
N SER A 52 -4.06 0.69 4.65
CA SER A 52 -4.76 -0.50 5.16
C SER A 52 -3.72 -1.50 5.66
N THR A 53 -4.12 -2.36 6.59
CA THR A 53 -3.29 -3.50 7.04
C THR A 53 -3.25 -4.63 6.00
N GLU A 54 -4.05 -4.52 4.95
CA GLU A 54 -4.24 -5.51 3.87
C GLU A 54 -4.23 -4.81 2.50
N LEU A 55 -3.95 -5.58 1.43
CA LEU A 55 -3.98 -5.07 0.06
C LEU A 55 -5.42 -4.99 -0.45
N THR A 56 -6.08 -3.86 -0.17
CA THR A 56 -7.50 -3.67 -0.48
C THR A 56 -7.75 -2.63 -1.55
N ILE A 57 -8.84 -2.81 -2.31
CA ILE A 57 -9.39 -1.83 -3.26
C ILE A 57 -10.81 -1.42 -2.86
N TYR A 58 -11.11 -0.13 -3.04
CA TYR A 58 -12.38 0.46 -2.64
C TYR A 58 -13.17 0.93 -3.86
N LYS A 59 -14.47 0.67 -3.85
CA LYS A 59 -15.43 1.33 -4.73
C LYS A 59 -16.60 1.82 -3.91
N LYS A 60 -17.09 3.02 -4.18
CA LYS A 60 -18.22 3.61 -3.47
C LYS A 60 -19.15 4.34 -4.42
N GLY A 61 -20.39 4.52 -4.01
CA GLY A 61 -21.37 5.22 -4.82
C GLY A 61 -22.69 5.45 -4.12
N LYS A 62 -23.66 5.86 -4.93
CA LYS A 62 -25.06 5.99 -4.54
C LYS A 62 -25.93 5.34 -5.62
N ILE A 63 -27.07 4.79 -5.22
CA ILE A 63 -28.08 4.22 -6.12
C ILE A 63 -29.47 4.52 -5.55
N THR A 64 -30.50 4.65 -6.38
CA THR A 64 -31.88 4.85 -5.91
C THR A 64 -32.64 3.54 -6.02
N LEU A 65 -33.33 3.15 -4.94
CA LEU A 65 -34.24 2.01 -4.98
C LEU A 65 -35.34 2.25 -6.02
N GLN A 66 -35.79 1.16 -6.65
CA GLN A 66 -36.96 1.12 -7.51
C GLN A 66 -37.90 0.08 -6.91
N ASN A 67 -39.01 0.53 -6.33
CA ASN A 67 -39.96 -0.31 -5.59
C ASN A 67 -39.26 -1.17 -4.52
N GLY A 68 -38.43 -0.55 -3.68
CA GLY A 68 -37.75 -1.20 -2.57
C GLY A 68 -36.53 -2.05 -2.94
N THR A 69 -36.13 -2.11 -4.21
CA THR A 69 -34.98 -2.92 -4.66
C THR A 69 -34.04 -2.11 -5.55
N ALA A 70 -32.73 -2.35 -5.47
CA ALA A 70 -31.77 -1.88 -6.46
C ALA A 70 -30.64 -2.89 -6.66
N TYR A 71 -30.18 -3.03 -7.90
CA TYR A 71 -28.95 -3.73 -8.24
C TYR A 71 -27.84 -2.73 -8.56
N VAL A 72 -26.65 -2.96 -8.01
CA VAL A 72 -25.46 -2.18 -8.28
C VAL A 72 -24.45 -3.07 -9.00
N ALA A 73 -24.17 -2.76 -10.25
CA ALA A 73 -23.14 -3.44 -11.03
C ALA A 73 -21.74 -2.88 -10.72
N PHE A 74 -20.77 -3.77 -10.57
CA PHE A 74 -19.36 -3.44 -10.59
C PHE A 74 -18.85 -3.38 -12.04
N ASP A 75 -18.03 -2.38 -12.35
CA ASP A 75 -17.39 -2.30 -13.65
C ASP A 75 -16.22 -3.28 -13.75
N LYS A 76 -15.83 -3.58 -14.99
CA LYS A 76 -14.78 -4.56 -15.29
C LYS A 76 -13.43 -4.24 -14.66
N ASN A 77 -13.08 -2.97 -14.49
CA ASN A 77 -11.80 -2.59 -13.90
C ASN A 77 -11.79 -2.90 -12.40
N TYR A 78 -12.90 -2.66 -11.70
CA TYR A 78 -13.01 -3.01 -10.29
C TYR A 78 -13.07 -4.54 -10.10
N SER A 79 -13.91 -5.23 -10.88
CA SER A 79 -14.09 -6.69 -10.77
C SER A 79 -12.84 -7.49 -11.15
N SER A 80 -12.05 -7.04 -12.13
CA SER A 80 -10.81 -7.73 -12.54
C SER A 80 -9.71 -7.66 -11.49
N LEU A 81 -9.78 -6.71 -10.57
CA LEU A 81 -8.81 -6.53 -9.50
C LEU A 81 -9.15 -7.32 -8.24
N MET A 82 -10.32 -7.96 -8.14
CA MET A 82 -10.75 -8.64 -6.92
C MET A 82 -10.25 -10.09 -6.83
N ALA A 83 -9.65 -10.44 -5.70
CA ALA A 83 -9.34 -11.83 -5.35
C ALA A 83 -10.62 -12.66 -5.12
N ASP A 84 -11.59 -12.11 -4.39
CA ASP A 84 -12.85 -12.78 -4.01
C ASP A 84 -14.06 -11.84 -4.01
N ILE A 85 -15.23 -12.31 -3.56
CA ILE A 85 -16.46 -11.53 -3.37
C ILE A 85 -16.21 -10.43 -2.31
N PRO A 86 -16.53 -9.15 -2.58
CA PRO A 86 -16.20 -8.05 -1.68
C PRO A 86 -17.13 -7.97 -0.47
N VAL A 87 -16.69 -7.23 0.55
CA VAL A 87 -17.56 -6.77 1.65
C VAL A 87 -18.24 -5.48 1.23
N VAL A 88 -19.58 -5.45 1.33
CA VAL A 88 -20.38 -4.26 1.00
C VAL A 88 -21.14 -3.77 2.22
N THR A 89 -21.14 -2.46 2.42
CA THR A 89 -21.98 -1.75 3.38
C THR A 89 -22.90 -0.78 2.65
N VAL A 90 -24.18 -0.76 3.04
CA VAL A 90 -25.21 0.12 2.46
C VAL A 90 -25.90 0.93 3.55
N THR A 91 -26.39 2.12 3.21
CA THR A 91 -27.17 2.96 4.12
C THR A 91 -28.20 3.77 3.34
N ALA A 92 -29.46 3.74 3.79
CA ALA A 92 -30.51 4.56 3.21
C ALA A 92 -30.30 6.05 3.53
N MET A 93 -30.50 6.90 2.54
CA MET A 93 -30.51 8.36 2.64
C MET A 93 -31.95 8.89 2.61
N GLY A 94 -32.82 8.25 3.38
CA GLY A 94 -34.24 8.56 3.47
C GLY A 94 -34.99 7.52 4.32
N ALA A 95 -36.22 7.82 4.70
CA ALA A 95 -37.04 6.90 5.50
C ALA A 95 -37.44 5.66 4.67
N CYS A 96 -37.20 4.49 5.23
CA CYS A 96 -37.55 3.18 4.69
C CYS A 96 -37.67 2.18 5.87
N ASN A 97 -38.11 0.96 5.60
CA ASN A 97 -38.27 -0.10 6.61
C ASN A 97 -36.94 -0.76 7.04
N GLY A 98 -35.80 -0.23 6.59
CA GLY A 98 -34.47 -0.84 6.72
C GLY A 98 -34.06 -1.60 5.46
N LEU A 99 -32.77 -1.89 5.34
CA LEU A 99 -32.16 -2.48 4.14
C LEU A 99 -31.35 -3.73 4.49
N TYR A 100 -31.27 -4.67 3.54
CA TYR A 100 -30.34 -5.79 3.58
C TYR A 100 -29.75 -6.06 2.18
N ILE A 101 -28.60 -6.73 2.13
CA ILE A 101 -28.01 -7.22 0.88
C ILE A 101 -28.65 -8.58 0.57
N GLU A 102 -29.42 -8.63 -0.50
CA GLU A 102 -30.10 -9.85 -0.95
C GLU A 102 -29.14 -10.82 -1.64
N SER A 103 -28.22 -10.29 -2.44
CA SER A 103 -27.19 -11.07 -3.11
C SER A 103 -25.94 -10.23 -3.37
N ILE A 104 -24.79 -10.89 -3.44
CA ILE A 104 -23.51 -10.28 -3.77
C ILE A 104 -22.61 -11.29 -4.46
N ASP A 105 -21.94 -10.85 -5.52
CA ASP A 105 -20.89 -11.59 -6.23
C ASP A 105 -19.81 -10.62 -6.75
N LYS A 106 -18.90 -11.10 -7.60
CA LYS A 106 -17.85 -10.26 -8.22
C LYS A 106 -18.38 -9.26 -9.26
N ASN A 107 -19.62 -9.42 -9.73
CA ASN A 107 -20.24 -8.57 -10.75
C ASN A 107 -21.09 -7.46 -10.13
N GLY A 108 -21.51 -7.60 -8.88
CA GLY A 108 -22.33 -6.61 -8.20
C GLY A 108 -23.03 -7.12 -6.96
N PHE A 109 -24.00 -6.34 -6.50
CA PHE A 109 -24.86 -6.71 -5.38
C PHE A 109 -26.27 -6.16 -5.54
N THR A 110 -27.23 -6.85 -4.93
CA THR A 110 -28.63 -6.41 -4.84
C THR A 110 -28.92 -5.98 -3.41
N VAL A 111 -29.48 -4.78 -3.25
CA VAL A 111 -30.02 -4.29 -1.97
C VAL A 111 -31.55 -4.32 -2.03
N ARG A 112 -32.17 -4.77 -0.94
CA ARG A 112 -33.63 -4.81 -0.80
C ARG A 112 -34.07 -4.21 0.53
N GLU A 113 -35.23 -3.56 0.50
CA GLU A 113 -35.91 -3.04 1.66
C GLU A 113 -36.62 -4.17 2.46
N LEU A 114 -36.57 -4.10 3.78
CA LEU A 114 -37.25 -5.04 4.66
C LEU A 114 -38.77 -4.92 4.57
N ASN A 115 -39.48 -5.95 5.05
CA ASN A 115 -40.94 -5.99 5.18
C ASN A 115 -41.71 -5.73 3.87
N ASN A 116 -41.14 -6.14 2.72
CA ASN A 116 -41.69 -5.85 1.39
C ASN A 116 -41.95 -4.35 1.17
N GLY A 117 -41.09 -3.49 1.74
CA GLY A 117 -41.13 -2.06 1.47
C GLY A 117 -40.94 -1.75 0.00
N SER A 118 -41.51 -0.63 -0.45
CA SER A 118 -41.54 -0.20 -1.85
C SER A 118 -40.96 1.20 -2.05
N SER A 119 -40.15 1.67 -1.09
CA SER A 119 -39.58 3.00 -1.13
C SER A 119 -38.61 3.17 -2.31
N ASN A 120 -38.47 4.42 -2.75
CA ASN A 120 -37.53 4.82 -3.80
C ASN A 120 -36.43 5.73 -3.22
N VAL A 121 -35.97 5.41 -2.00
CA VAL A 121 -34.92 6.19 -1.35
C VAL A 121 -33.57 5.99 -2.03
N THR A 122 -32.73 7.04 -2.00
CA THR A 122 -31.33 6.90 -2.37
C THR A 122 -30.59 6.12 -1.29
N VAL A 123 -29.67 5.26 -1.70
CA VAL A 123 -28.82 4.42 -0.86
C VAL A 123 -27.37 4.77 -1.16
N SER A 124 -26.59 5.11 -0.14
CA SER A 124 -25.14 5.20 -0.23
C SER A 124 -24.50 3.85 0.06
N TRP A 125 -23.42 3.51 -0.64
CA TRP A 125 -22.74 2.24 -0.46
C TRP A 125 -21.23 2.36 -0.59
N ILE A 126 -20.52 1.43 0.05
CA ILE A 126 -19.09 1.18 -0.13
C ILE A 126 -18.87 -0.32 -0.26
N SER A 127 -17.97 -0.69 -1.17
CA SER A 127 -17.47 -2.02 -1.44
C SER A 127 -15.97 -2.02 -1.16
N VAL A 128 -15.52 -3.00 -0.38
CA VAL A 128 -14.12 -3.24 -0.04
C VAL A 128 -13.77 -4.65 -0.49
N ALA A 129 -12.78 -4.78 -1.36
CA ALA A 129 -12.34 -6.07 -1.88
C ALA A 129 -10.84 -6.25 -1.66
N ASP A 130 -10.43 -7.49 -1.44
CA ASP A 130 -9.03 -7.88 -1.50
C ASP A 130 -8.54 -7.86 -2.94
N ARG A 131 -7.32 -7.37 -3.14
CA ARG A 131 -6.69 -7.32 -4.45
C ARG A 131 -6.27 -8.72 -4.90
N ILE A 132 -6.42 -9.00 -6.19
CA ILE A 132 -6.09 -10.29 -6.80
C ILE A 132 -4.60 -10.67 -6.69
N ASP A 133 -3.71 -9.69 -6.52
CA ASP A 133 -2.28 -9.90 -6.32
C ASP A 133 -1.87 -10.02 -4.85
N GLN A 134 -2.83 -10.04 -3.93
CA GLN A 134 -2.58 -10.39 -2.55
C GLN A 134 -2.15 -11.85 -2.47
N SER A 135 -0.88 -12.07 -2.12
CA SER A 135 -0.33 -13.41 -1.92
C SER A 135 0.39 -13.47 -0.57
N ALA A 136 0.41 -14.65 0.04
CA ALA A 136 1.20 -14.88 1.25
C ALA A 136 2.72 -14.73 1.02
N GLU A 137 3.17 -14.64 -0.23
CA GLU A 137 4.57 -14.46 -0.61
C GLU A 137 5.00 -12.98 -0.57
N HIS A 138 4.05 -12.03 -0.62
CA HIS A 138 4.31 -10.58 -0.49
C HIS A 138 4.35 -10.11 0.97
N GLN A 139 4.97 -10.90 1.86
CA GLN A 139 5.16 -10.48 3.24
C GLN A 139 6.28 -9.46 3.34
N VAL A 140 6.02 -8.40 4.11
CA VAL A 140 7.05 -7.42 4.47
C VAL A 140 8.19 -8.17 5.17
N PRO A 141 9.45 -8.02 4.71
CA PRO A 141 10.59 -8.66 5.35
C PRO A 141 10.66 -8.27 6.84
N ALA A 142 10.82 -9.25 7.72
CA ALA A 142 10.79 -9.03 9.17
C ALA A 142 11.84 -8.01 9.67
N GLU A 143 12.92 -7.81 8.92
CA GLU A 143 13.94 -6.79 9.20
C GLU A 143 13.42 -5.36 9.05
N MET A 144 12.54 -5.10 8.06
CA MET A 144 11.94 -3.78 7.82
C MET A 144 10.95 -3.40 8.93
N LEU A 145 10.46 -4.39 9.68
CA LEU A 145 9.55 -4.21 10.82
C LEU A 145 10.29 -4.01 12.15
N GLN A 146 11.62 -4.16 12.19
CA GLN A 146 12.38 -3.95 13.41
C GLN A 146 12.40 -2.46 13.77
N THR A 147 12.07 -2.11 15.01
CA THR A 147 12.11 -0.71 15.48
C THR A 147 13.50 -0.10 15.43
N SER A 148 14.55 -0.93 15.45
CA SER A 148 15.95 -0.50 15.31
C SER A 148 16.35 -0.21 13.86
N PHE A 149 15.53 -0.55 12.86
CA PHE A 149 15.90 -0.41 11.45
C PHE A 149 16.19 1.06 11.11
N ASP A 150 15.29 1.98 11.47
CA ASP A 150 15.43 3.40 11.16
C ASP A 150 16.64 4.02 11.87
N GLU A 151 16.85 3.70 13.15
CA GLU A 151 18.02 4.14 13.90
C GLU A 151 19.31 3.63 13.25
N ASN A 152 19.31 2.37 12.84
CA ASN A 152 20.45 1.76 12.18
C ASN A 152 20.73 2.40 10.82
N LEU A 153 19.70 2.63 10.02
CA LEU A 153 19.81 3.34 8.75
C LEU A 153 20.38 4.74 8.95
N GLN A 154 19.92 5.48 9.96
CA GLN A 154 20.44 6.80 10.28
C GLN A 154 21.91 6.81 10.70
N LYS A 155 22.34 5.82 11.48
CA LYS A 155 23.75 5.62 11.89
C LYS A 155 24.63 5.21 10.70
N SER A 156 24.08 4.47 9.74
CA SER A 156 24.79 4.11 8.52
C SER A 156 24.95 5.28 7.57
N LEU A 157 23.91 6.10 7.47
CA LEU A 157 23.94 7.37 6.75
C LEU A 157 24.47 8.48 7.66
N HIS A 158 25.70 8.29 8.14
CA HIS A 158 26.38 9.22 9.02
C HIS A 158 26.59 10.59 8.35
N ASP A 159 26.59 11.65 9.14
CA ASP A 159 26.92 13.00 8.64
C ASP A 159 28.44 13.13 8.57
N ASP A 160 29.00 13.12 7.36
CA ASP A 160 30.45 13.20 7.13
C ASP A 160 31.10 14.48 7.72
N SER A 161 30.31 15.51 8.03
CA SER A 161 30.82 16.70 8.73
C SER A 161 31.09 16.45 10.22
N ASN A 162 30.50 15.41 10.81
CA ASN A 162 30.73 15.00 12.18
C ASN A 162 31.97 14.09 12.27
N LYS A 163 33.06 14.66 12.78
CA LYS A 163 34.36 13.97 12.96
C LYS A 163 34.50 13.26 14.31
N GLU A 164 33.55 13.44 15.21
CA GLU A 164 33.60 12.91 16.58
C GLU A 164 33.08 11.47 16.67
N GLN A 165 32.28 11.06 15.69
CA GLN A 165 31.66 9.74 15.64
C GLN A 165 31.91 9.10 14.27
N ASN A 166 32.08 7.78 14.27
CA ASN A 166 32.14 7.00 13.05
C ASN A 166 30.75 6.46 12.72
N GLY A 167 30.37 6.52 11.44
CA GLY A 167 29.21 5.82 10.94
C GLY A 167 29.35 4.30 11.04
N GLN A 168 28.22 3.59 11.03
CA GLN A 168 28.23 2.13 10.95
C GLN A 168 28.07 1.63 9.51
N GLY A 169 28.64 0.48 9.20
CA GLY A 169 28.44 -0.18 7.92
C GLY A 169 27.00 -0.65 7.71
N MET A 170 26.58 -0.69 6.44
CA MET A 170 25.35 -1.32 5.97
C MET A 170 25.68 -2.20 4.75
N TRP A 171 25.27 -3.46 4.74
CA TRP A 171 25.52 -4.37 3.61
C TRP A 171 24.43 -5.42 3.47
N TRP A 172 24.35 -6.01 2.27
CA TRP A 172 23.52 -7.18 2.01
C TRP A 172 24.29 -8.46 2.35
N ASP A 173 23.80 -9.25 3.30
CA ASP A 173 24.34 -10.58 3.62
C ASP A 173 23.70 -11.61 2.69
N GLY A 174 24.46 -12.06 1.69
CA GLY A 174 24.00 -13.05 0.72
C GLY A 174 23.72 -14.43 1.31
N ALA A 175 24.30 -14.77 2.47
CA ALA A 175 24.09 -16.06 3.12
C ALA A 175 22.74 -16.10 3.86
N THR A 176 22.42 -15.01 4.58
CA THR A 176 21.15 -14.93 5.32
C THR A 176 20.04 -14.21 4.57
N LYS A 177 20.34 -13.62 3.40
CA LYS A 177 19.42 -12.81 2.59
C LYS A 177 18.77 -11.66 3.38
N GLN A 178 19.59 -10.95 4.13
CA GLN A 178 19.15 -9.87 5.03
C GLN A 178 20.09 -8.67 4.91
N ILE A 179 19.55 -7.48 5.16
CA ILE A 179 20.36 -6.29 5.38
C ILE A 179 21.00 -6.38 6.78
N ARG A 180 22.29 -6.08 6.85
CA ARG A 180 23.08 -6.07 8.08
C ARG A 180 23.59 -4.67 8.36
N PHE A 181 23.72 -4.38 9.65
CA PHE A 181 24.28 -3.15 10.18
C PHE A 181 25.41 -3.47 11.16
N GLY A 182 26.44 -2.63 11.21
CA GLY A 182 27.55 -2.77 12.17
C GLY A 182 28.92 -2.63 11.51
N VAL A 183 29.91 -3.38 11.98
CA VAL A 183 31.26 -3.37 11.37
C VAL A 183 31.21 -4.14 10.07
N THR A 184 31.45 -3.46 8.94
CA THR A 184 31.46 -4.11 7.62
C THR A 184 32.53 -5.21 7.57
N PRO A 185 32.20 -6.44 7.17
CA PRO A 185 33.17 -7.50 7.02
C PRO A 185 34.17 -7.19 5.90
N ALA A 186 35.37 -7.78 5.98
CA ALA A 186 36.44 -7.57 5.00
C ALA A 186 36.06 -8.01 3.56
N SER A 187 35.05 -8.89 3.42
CA SER A 187 34.42 -9.25 2.14
C SER A 187 32.91 -9.24 2.29
N THR A 188 32.22 -8.62 1.34
CA THR A 188 30.75 -8.58 1.23
C THR A 188 30.21 -9.44 0.08
N SER A 189 31.11 -10.11 -0.67
CA SER A 189 30.75 -11.07 -1.71
C SER A 189 30.63 -12.48 -1.13
N PRO A 190 29.66 -13.30 -1.58
CA PRO A 190 29.65 -14.72 -1.24
C PRO A 190 30.98 -15.37 -1.65
N ALA A 191 31.52 -16.24 -0.81
CA ALA A 191 32.73 -16.99 -1.13
C ALA A 191 32.53 -17.73 -2.47
N PRO A 192 33.52 -17.74 -3.38
CA PRO A 192 33.43 -18.53 -4.60
C PRO A 192 33.10 -19.98 -4.22
N LYS A 193 32.17 -20.61 -4.96
CA LYS A 193 31.91 -22.05 -4.81
C LYS A 193 33.25 -22.76 -4.95
N ALA A 194 33.61 -23.59 -3.96
CA ALA A 194 34.79 -24.44 -4.07
C ALA A 194 34.70 -25.23 -5.38
N GLU A 195 35.63 -24.99 -6.29
CA GLU A 195 35.75 -25.80 -7.49
C GLU A 195 35.97 -27.24 -7.02
N GLY A 196 35.03 -28.11 -7.37
CA GLY A 196 35.13 -29.53 -7.08
C GLY A 196 36.43 -30.04 -7.67
N THR A 197 37.28 -30.59 -6.81
CA THR A 197 38.47 -31.33 -7.23
C THR A 197 37.97 -32.49 -8.07
N GLN A 198 38.12 -32.39 -9.40
CA GLN A 198 37.99 -33.56 -10.26
C GLN A 198 39.25 -34.40 -10.02
N GLU A 199 39.05 -35.57 -9.42
CA GLU A 199 40.02 -36.68 -9.44
C GLU A 199 40.17 -37.25 -10.85
#